data_AF-A0A9E2LPL9-F1
#
_entry.id   AF-A0A9E2LPL9-F1
#
_cell.length_a   1.000
_cell.length_b   1.000
_cell.length_c   1.000
_cell.angle_alpha   90.00
_cell.angle_beta   90.00
_cell.angle_gamma   90.00
#
_symmetry.space_group_name_H-M   'P 1'
#
loop_
_entity.id
_entity.type
_entity.pdbx_description
1 polymer ?
#
loop_
_entity_poly.entity_id
_entity_poly.type
_entity_poly.pdbx_seq_one_letter_code
_entity_poly.pdbx_strand_id
1 'polypeptide(L)' 'MRSVLSVSLPEKMAAELDVFAKETGRNKSDIVKESLGEFLWENRFRRMKNRLSPKAKAAGYVTDDDVFKAIS' A
#
# COMPACT_ATOMS: atom_id res chain seq x y z
N MET A 1 15.69 14.48 0.13
CA MET A 1 15.44 15.20 1.40
C MET A 1 14.80 14.21 2.36
N ARG A 2 15.33 14.03 3.58
CA ARG A 2 14.80 13.06 4.56
C ARG A 2 14.03 13.82 5.64
N SER A 3 12.80 13.39 5.93
CA SER A 3 12.03 13.87 7.08
C SER A 3 11.98 12.77 8.16
N VAL A 4 11.84 13.18 9.41
CA VAL A 4 11.63 12.29 10.56
C VAL A 4 10.22 12.53 11.06
N LEU A 5 9.47 11.45 11.23
CA LEU A 5 8.12 11.45 11.79
C LEU A 5 8.16 10.73 13.13
N SER A 6 7.81 11.43 14.22
CA SER A 6 7.60 10.83 15.53
C SER A 6 6.10 10.66 15.75
N VAL A 7 5.66 9.45 16.06
CA VAL A 7 4.25 9.11 16.27
C VAL A 7 4.09 8.29 17.54
N SER A 8 3.01 8.54 18.26
CA SER A 8 2.59 7.67 19.36
C SER A 8 1.82 6.49 18.79
N LEU A 9 2.11 5.29 19.29
CA LEU A 9 1.41 4.06 18.93
C LEU A 9 0.67 3.53 20.15
N PRO A 10 -0.53 2.94 19.98
CA PRO A 10 -1.16 2.16 21.04
C PRO A 10 -0.20 1.07 21.55
N GLU A 11 -0.17 0.84 22.86
CA GLU A 11 0.77 -0.08 23.51
C GLU A 11 0.76 -1.48 22.87
N LYS A 12 -0.44 -2.01 22.60
CA LYS A 12 -0.61 -3.30 21.93
C LYS A 12 0.06 -3.33 20.55
N MET A 13 -0.08 -2.27 19.76
CA MET A 13 0.50 -2.18 18.42
C MET A 13 2.02 -2.09 18.47
N ALA A 14 2.56 -1.35 19.43
CA ALA A 14 4.00 -1.29 19.66
C ALA A 14 4.56 -2.68 20.03
N ALA A 15 3.87 -3.42 20.91
CA ALA A 15 4.25 -4.77 21.29
C ALA A 15 4.21 -5.76 20.11
N GLU A 16 3.16 -5.72 19.29
CA GLU A 16 3.05 -6.55 18.08
C GLU A 16 4.17 -6.26 17.08
N LEU A 17 4.48 -4.98 16.82
CA LEU A 17 5.60 -4.58 15.96
C LEU A 17 6.94 -5.07 16.51
N ASP A 18 7.13 -5.04 17.82
CA ASP A 18 8.34 -5.51 18.49
C ASP A 18 8.55 -7.02 18.33
N VAL A 19 7.49 -7.81 18.51
CA VAL A 19 7.51 -9.26 18.31
C VAL A 19 7.82 -9.58 16.85
N PHE A 20 7.08 -8.99 15.92
CA PHE A 20 7.27 -9.22 14.50
C PHE A 20 8.67 -8.85 14.01
N ALA A 21 9.22 -7.72 14.47
CA ALA A 21 10.58 -7.29 14.15
C ALA A 21 11.63 -8.31 14.65
N LYS A 22 11.45 -8.86 15.85
CA LYS A 22 12.36 -9.88 16.41
C LYS A 22 12.29 -11.20 15.64
N GLU A 23 11.09 -11.68 15.34
CA GLU A 23 10.87 -12.94 14.63
C GLU A 23 11.41 -12.91 13.21
N THR A 24 11.28 -11.77 12.54
CA THR A 24 11.73 -11.59 11.15
C THR A 24 13.17 -11.08 11.03
N GLY A 25 13.80 -10.67 12.13
CA GLY A 25 15.11 -10.00 12.13
C GLY A 25 15.11 -8.63 11.44
N ARG A 26 13.94 -8.03 11.19
CA ARG A 26 13.79 -6.77 10.47
C ARG A 26 13.79 -5.57 11.41
N ASN A 27 14.24 -4.42 10.92
CA ASN A 27 14.17 -3.16 11.65
C ASN A 27 12.73 -2.61 11.66
N LYS A 28 12.21 -2.24 12.85
CA LYS A 28 10.89 -1.63 13.03
C LYS A 28 10.64 -0.45 12.09
N SER A 29 11.64 0.40 11.89
CA SER A 29 11.52 1.56 11.01
C SER A 29 11.34 1.16 9.55
N ASP A 30 11.97 0.09 9.09
CA ASP A 30 11.82 -0.43 7.73
C ASP A 30 10.43 -1.01 7.52
N ILE A 31 9.93 -1.78 8.50
CA ILE A 31 8.57 -2.31 8.52
C ILE A 31 7.56 -1.15 8.41
N VAL A 32 7.66 -0.14 9.27
CA VAL A 32 6.73 1.02 9.26
C VAL A 32 6.81 1.79 7.95
N LYS A 33 8.00 2.00 7.39
CA LYS A 33 8.17 2.67 6.10
C LYS A 33 7.51 1.90 4.96
N GLU A 34 7.68 0.58 4.93
CA GLU A 34 7.05 -0.31 3.95
C GLU A 34 5.52 -0.27 4.08
N SER A 35 4.98 -0.50 5.27
CA SER A 35 3.53 -0.49 5.52
C SER A 35 2.90 0.86 5.16
N LEU A 36 3.56 1.98 5.46
CA LEU A 36 3.10 3.30 5.05
C LEU A 36 3.14 3.46 3.53
N GLY A 37 4.19 2.96 2.87
CA GLY A 37 4.30 2.95 1.42
C GLY A 37 3.16 2.19 0.75
N GLU A 38 2.89 0.97 1.20
CA GLU A 38 1.78 0.14 0.72
C GLU A 38 0.43 0.81 0.92
N PHE A 39 0.18 1.34 2.12
CA PHE A 39 -1.06 2.05 2.43
C PHE A 39 -1.28 3.26 1.50
N LEU A 40 -0.25 4.08 1.28
CA LEU A 40 -0.34 5.25 0.41
C LEU A 40 -0.51 4.86 -1.06
N TRP A 41 0.17 3.80 -1.51
CA TRP A 41 0.04 3.27 -2.86
C TRP A 41 -1.37 2.76 -3.12
N GLU A 42 -1.92 1.94 -2.21
CA GLU A 42 -3.26 1.40 -2.33
C GLU A 42 -4.31 2.52 -2.41
N ASN A 43 -4.21 3.51 -1.54
CA ASN A 43 -5.08 4.69 -1.56
C ASN A 43 -4.98 5.45 -2.89
N ARG A 44 -3.77 5.62 -3.43
CA ARG A 44 -3.56 6.26 -4.74
C ARG A 44 -4.18 5.43 -5.87
N PHE A 45 -3.96 4.12 -5.85
CA PHE A 45 -4.49 3.20 -6.84
C PHE A 45 -6.03 3.20 -6.83
N ARG A 46 -6.66 3.10 -5.66
CA ARG A 46 -8.13 3.16 -5.51
C ARG A 46 -8.71 4.45 -6.07
N ARG A 47 -8.09 5.61 -5.77
CA ARG A 47 -8.52 6.91 -6.34
C ARG A 47 -8.39 6.94 -7.86
N MET A 48 -7.26 6.47 -8.39
CA MET A 48 -7.01 6.41 -9.83
C MET A 48 -8.02 5.48 -10.52
N LYS A 49 -8.24 4.29 -9.97
CA LYS A 49 -9.19 3.30 -10.49
C LYS A 49 -10.60 3.87 -10.56
N ASN A 50 -11.07 4.52 -9.51
CA ASN A 50 -12.41 5.14 -9.50
C ASN A 50 -12.57 6.21 -10.59
N ARG A 51 -11.51 7.00 -10.83
CA ARG A 51 -11.52 8.04 -11.88
C ARG A 51 -11.48 7.45 -13.30
N LEU A 52 -10.72 6.37 -13.50
CA LEU A 52 -10.52 5.77 -14.81
C LEU A 52 -11.58 4.74 -15.19
N SER A 53 -12.26 4.12 -14.21
CA SER A 53 -13.23 3.04 -14.44
C SER A 53 -14.32 3.39 -15.47
N PRO A 54 -14.94 4.59 -15.47
CA PRO A 54 -15.92 4.92 -16.51
C PRO A 54 -15.33 4.94 -17.93
N LYS A 55 -14.11 5.47 -18.08
CA LYS A 55 -13.42 5.53 -19.37
C LYS A 55 -12.97 4.14 -19.83
N ALA A 56 -12.47 3.33 -18.90
CA ALA A 56 -12.07 1.95 -19.17
C ALA A 56 -13.26 1.12 -19.67
N LYS A 57 -14.42 1.24 -19.00
CA LYS A 57 -15.67 0.57 -19.42
C LYS A 57 -16.13 1.02 -20.81
N ALA A 58 -16.07 2.32 -21.11
CA ALA A 58 -16.42 2.85 -22.43
C ALA A 58 -15.46 2.33 -23.54
N ALA A 59 -14.22 2.01 -23.18
CA ALA A 59 -13.22 1.41 -24.06
C ALA A 59 -13.27 -0.15 -24.08
N GLY A 60 -14.24 -0.77 -23.41
CA GLY A 60 -14.41 -2.23 -23.39
C GLY A 60 -13.60 -2.99 -22.32
N TYR A 61 -12.85 -2.28 -21.46
CA TYR A 61 -12.10 -2.88 -20.36
C TYR A 61 -12.95 -2.93 -19.08
N VAL A 62 -13.45 -4.12 -18.73
CA VAL A 62 -14.36 -4.31 -17.59
C VAL A 62 -13.70 -5.14 -16.49
N THR A 63 -12.85 -6.08 -16.87
CA THR A 63 -12.14 -7.00 -15.99
C THR A 63 -10.63 -6.77 -16.04
N ASP A 64 -9.93 -7.26 -15.02
CA ASP A 64 -8.46 -7.23 -15.01
C ASP A 64 -7.88 -8.10 -16.14
N ASP A 65 -8.59 -9.14 -16.58
CA ASP A 65 -8.21 -9.99 -17.71
C ASP A 65 -8.27 -9.24 -19.06
N ASP A 66 -9.26 -8.35 -19.25
CA ASP A 66 -9.35 -7.49 -20.44
C ASP A 66 -8.13 -6.57 -20.53
N VAL A 67 -7.69 -6.04 -19.39
CA VAL A 67 -6.49 -5.20 -19.30
C VAL A 67 -5.24 -6.02 -19.56
N PHE A 68 -5.12 -7.20 -18.93
CA PHE A 68 -3.97 -8.08 -19.07
C PHE A 68 -3.73 -8.48 -20.53
N LYS A 69 -4.80 -8.90 -21.24
CA LYS A 69 -4.78 -9.22 -22.68
C LYS A 69 -4.35 -8.06 -23.56
N ALA A 70 -4.56 -6.81 -23.14
CA ALA A 70 -4.24 -5.63 -23.93
C ALA A 70 -2.80 -5.13 -23.77
N ILE A 71 -2.11 -5.54 -22.69
CA ILE A 71 -0.76 -5.05 -22.35
C ILE A 71 0.31 -6.14 -22.35
N SER A 72 -0.08 -7.41 -22.52
CA SER A 72 0.82 -8.58 -22.47
C SER A 72 0.94 -9.24 -23.84
#